data_AF-A0AAD6Y6K7-F1
#
_entry.id   AF-A0AAD6Y6K7-F1
#
_cell.length_a   1.000
_cell.length_b   1.000
_cell.length_c   1.000
_cell.angle_alpha   90.00
_cell.angle_beta   90.00
_cell.angle_gamma   90.00
#
_symmetry.space_group_name_H-M   'P 1'
#
loop_
_entity.id
_entity.type
_entity.pdbx_description
1 polymer ?
#
loop_
_entity_poly.entity_id
_entity_poly.type
_entity_poly.pdbx_seq_one_letter_code
_entity_poly.pdbx_strand_id
1 'polypeptide(L)' 'KVKATLKFMKEQGLDVAIFLDALCWGDEQCHSDSQVIFVRTGLMVSKELPRSLQRWYNPPQRS' A
#
# COMPACT_ATOMS: atom_id res chain seq x y z
N LYS A 1 -9.28 9.25 -10.46
CA LYS A 1 -8.54 7.97 -10.31
C LYS A 1 -8.44 7.58 -8.84
N VAL A 2 -7.70 8.32 -7.98
CA VAL A 2 -7.59 8.02 -6.54
C VAL A 2 -8.94 7.83 -5.83
N LYS A 3 -9.89 8.78 -5.97
CA LYS A 3 -11.23 8.66 -5.35
C LYS A 3 -12.00 7.40 -5.79
N ALA A 4 -11.86 7.00 -7.05
CA ALA A 4 -12.52 5.81 -7.58
C ALA A 4 -11.87 4.53 -7.01
N THR A 5 -10.54 4.51 -6.90
CA THR A 5 -9.81 3.42 -6.23
C THR A 5 -10.20 3.30 -4.77
N LEU A 6 -10.27 4.41 -4.04
CA LEU A 6 -10.71 4.40 -2.64
C LEU A 6 -12.15 3.88 -2.48
N LYS A 7 -13.04 4.24 -3.42
CA LYS A 7 -14.41 3.71 -3.45
C LYS A 7 -14.41 2.20 -3.67
N PHE A 8 -13.64 1.72 -4.65
CA PHE A 8 -13.50 0.30 -4.93
C PHE A 8 -12.93 -0.48 -3.75
N MET A 9 -11.85 0.00 -3.11
CA MET A 9 -11.29 -0.63 -1.91
C MET A 9 -12.33 -0.75 -0.81
N LYS A 10 -13.08 0.33 -0.57
CA LYS A 10 -14.15 0.33 0.43
C LYS A 10 -15.26 -0.68 0.10
N GLU A 11 -15.62 -0.84 -1.17
CA GLU A 11 -16.58 -1.86 -1.63
C GLU A 11 -16.05 -3.28 -1.40
N GLN A 12 -14.73 -3.49 -1.38
CA GLN A 12 -14.08 -4.75 -1.00
C GLN A 12 -13.84 -4.90 0.51
N GLY A 13 -14.33 -3.97 1.34
CA GLY A 13 -14.10 -3.98 2.78
C GLY A 13 -12.66 -3.63 3.20
N LEU A 14 -11.89 -3.02 2.29
CA LEU A 14 -10.51 -2.62 2.54
C LEU A 14 -10.40 -1.09 2.67
N ASP A 15 -9.61 -0.64 3.63
CA ASP A 15 -9.05 0.70 3.61
C ASP A 15 -7.57 0.66 3.20
N VAL A 16 -6.96 1.84 3.06
CA VAL A 16 -5.57 1.96 2.61
C VAL A 16 -4.60 1.35 3.63
N ALA A 17 -4.88 1.47 4.92
CA ALA A 17 -4.00 0.94 5.96
C ALA A 17 -4.05 -0.59 5.97
N ILE A 18 -5.24 -1.19 5.96
CA ILE A 18 -5.44 -2.64 5.90
C ILE A 18 -4.81 -3.22 4.63
N PHE A 19 -5.00 -2.56 3.49
CA PHE A 19 -4.38 -3.00 2.23
C PHE A 19 -2.85 -2.98 2.30
N LEU A 20 -2.26 -1.90 2.83
CA LEU A 20 -0.80 -1.80 2.94
C LEU A 20 -0.23 -2.82 3.94
N ASP A 21 -0.92 -3.05 5.05
CA ASP A 21 -0.55 -4.05 6.04
C ASP A 21 -0.58 -5.46 5.44
N ALA A 22 -1.69 -5.85 4.81
CA ALA A 22 -1.81 -7.13 4.14
C ALA A 22 -0.79 -7.30 2.99
N LEU A 23 -0.57 -6.26 2.19
CA LEU A 23 0.40 -6.31 1.10
C LEU A 23 1.85 -6.43 1.61
N CYS A 24 2.20 -5.79 2.72
CA CYS A 24 3.57 -5.80 3.24
C CYS A 24 3.85 -7.02 4.15
N TRP A 25 2.89 -7.35 5.02
CA TRP A 25 3.05 -8.25 6.16
C TRP A 25 2.02 -9.39 6.22
N GLY A 26 1.16 -9.52 5.21
CA GLY A 26 0.01 -10.41 5.20
C GLY A 26 0.29 -11.90 5.43
N ASP A 27 -0.79 -12.67 5.42
CA ASP A 27 -0.81 -14.09 5.75
C ASP A 27 -0.14 -15.01 4.69
N GLU A 28 -0.14 -16.32 4.96
CA GLU A 28 0.41 -17.33 4.04
C GLU A 28 -0.22 -17.30 2.64
N GLN A 29 -1.46 -16.83 2.50
CA GLN A 29 -2.11 -16.70 1.19
C GLN A 29 -1.48 -15.57 0.37
N CYS A 30 -1.17 -14.44 1.02
CA CYS A 30 -0.43 -13.33 0.39
C CYS A 30 1.02 -13.71 0.05
N HIS A 31 1.63 -14.61 0.82
CA HIS A 31 2.99 -15.10 0.60
C HIS A 31 3.11 -16.21 -0.44
N SER A 32 1.99 -16.86 -0.79
CA SER A 32 1.95 -17.90 -1.83
C SER A 32 1.41 -17.38 -3.16
N ASP A 33 0.71 -16.24 -3.18
CA ASP A 33 0.23 -15.62 -4.41
C ASP A 33 1.36 -14.87 -5.15
N SER A 34 1.68 -15.37 -6.34
CA SER A 34 2.76 -14.81 -7.19
C SER A 34 2.54 -13.35 -7.60
N GLN A 35 1.29 -12.92 -7.78
CA GLN A 35 0.96 -11.55 -8.15
C GLN A 35 1.17 -10.61 -6.95
N VAL A 36 0.76 -11.03 -5.75
CA VAL A 36 0.97 -10.27 -4.50
C VAL A 36 2.46 -10.11 -4.22
N ILE A 37 3.25 -11.18 -4.35
CA ILE A 37 4.71 -11.14 -4.19
C ILE A 37 5.36 -10.16 -5.16
N PHE A 38 4.96 -10.20 -6.44
CA PHE A 38 5.50 -9.31 -7.46
C PHE A 38 5.19 -7.84 -7.16
N VAL A 39 3.93 -7.52 -6.81
CA VAL A 39 3.53 -6.16 -6.43
C VAL A 39 4.27 -5.68 -5.18
N ARG A 40 4.40 -6.52 -4.15
CA ARG A 40 5.17 -6.20 -2.94
C ARG A 40 6.63 -5.92 -3.28
N THR A 41 7.25 -6.76 -4.09
CA THR A 41 8.65 -6.58 -4.51
C THR A 41 8.80 -5.26 -5.26
N GLY A 42 7.91 -4.98 -6.21
CA GLY A 42 7.86 -3.73 -6.96
C GLY A 42 7.70 -2.50 -6.05
N LEU A 43 6.87 -2.61 -5.00
CA LEU A 43 6.70 -1.55 -4.00
C LEU A 43 8.00 -1.32 -3.22
N MET A 44 8.65 -2.38 -2.73
CA MET A 44 9.86 -2.30 -1.91
C MET A 44 11.07 -1.74 -2.68
N VAL A 45 11.15 -1.97 -3.99
CA VAL A 45 12.22 -1.41 -4.85
C VAL A 45 11.88 -0.05 -5.47
N SER A 46 10.66 0.45 -5.24
CA SER A 46 10.19 1.71 -5.83
C SER A 46 10.94 2.91 -5.24
N LYS A 47 11.13 3.97 -6.04
CA LYS A 47 11.71 5.24 -5.55
C LYS A 47 10.67 6.05 -4.77
N GLU A 48 9.40 5.73 -4.97
CA GLU A 48 8.23 6.37 -4.39
C GLU A 48 8.04 5.99 -2.93
N LEU A 49 8.32 4.73 -2.56
CA LEU A 49 8.13 4.24 -1.20
C LEU A 49 9.01 4.99 -0.19
N PRO A 50 10.35 5.12 -0.35
CA PRO A 50 11.17 5.90 0.59
C PRO A 50 10.73 7.36 0.72
N ARG A 51 10.35 8.00 -0.40
CA ARG A 51 9.84 9.38 -0.39
C ARG A 51 8.52 9.50 0.37
N SER A 52 7.64 8.51 0.22
CA SER A 52 6.35 8.47 0.91
C SER A 52 6.54 8.25 2.41
N LEU A 53 7.41 7.31 2.80
CA LEU A 53 7.77 7.07 4.20
C LEU A 53 8.37 8.32 4.86
N GLN A 54 9.26 9.03 4.16
CA GLN A 54 9.83 10.29 4.66
C GLN A 54 8.74 11.34 4.90
N ARG A 55 7.76 11.46 3.98
CA ARG A 55 6.62 12.38 4.11
C ARG A 55 5.63 11.93 5.19
N TRP A 56 5.47 10.64 5.44
CA TRP A 56 4.62 10.17 6.55
C TRP A 56 5.28 10.42 7.90
N TYR A 57 6.60 10.25 7.98
CA TYR A 57 7.38 10.54 9.19
C TYR A 57 7.41 12.04 9.52
N ASN A 58 7.59 12.88 8.49
CA ASN A 58 7.53 14.34 8.64
C ASN A 58 6.50 14.93 7.65
N PRO A 59 5.21 14.92 8.02
CA PRO A 59 4.15 15.41 7.14
C PRO A 59 4.36 16.90 6.86
N PRO A 60 4.19 17.33 5.59
CA PRO A 60 4.26 18.74 5.26
C PRO A 60 3.20 19.48 6.07
N GLN A 61 3.65 20.35 6.98
CA GLN A 61 2.77 21.21 7.74
C GLN A 61 2.15 22.23 6.76
N ARG A 62 0.84 22.45 6.88
CA ARG A 62 0.22 23.57 6.16
C ARG A 62 0.78 24.86 6.77
N SER A 63 1.46 25.66 5.95
CA SER A 63 1.71 27.07 6.23
C SER A 63 0.39 27.84 6.23
#